data_AF-A0A345UJM2-F1
#
_entry.id   AF-A0A345UJM2-F1
#
_cell.length_a   1.000
_cell.length_b   1.000
_cell.length_c   1.000
_cell.angle_alpha   90.00
_cell.angle_beta   90.00
_cell.angle_gamma   90.00
#
_symmetry.space_group_name_H-M   'P 1'
#
loop_
_entity.id
_entity.type
_entity.pdbx_description
1 polymer ?
#
loop_
_entity_poly.entity_id
_entity_poly.type
_entity_poly.pdbx_seq_one_letter_code
_entity_poly.pdbx_strand_id
1 'polypeptide(L)'
;MDKESRGTTRSDFRLYRRRLTLYTYRTVQKIIGRVEKIPLYPFKGRMVPEYERDDIREVFHHPYRIIYMVRPELTTIEIISIIHSSRLLPDEMTD
;
A
#
# COMPACT_ATOMS: atom_id res chain seq x y z
N MET A 1 16.69 -33.22 -5.61
CA MET A 1 15.26 -33.58 -5.74
C MET A 1 14.51 -32.28 -5.61
N ASP A 2 14.16 -31.76 -6.77
CA ASP A 2 13.70 -30.40 -7.05
C ASP A 2 12.17 -30.44 -7.15
N LYS A 3 11.45 -29.55 -6.47
CA LYS A 3 10.02 -29.26 -6.67
C LYS A 3 9.49 -28.21 -5.66
N GLU A 4 9.07 -27.06 -6.21
CA GLU A 4 7.90 -26.21 -5.89
C GLU A 4 8.26 -24.73 -6.04
N SER A 5 8.05 -24.15 -7.24
CA SER A 5 6.80 -23.46 -7.67
C SER A 5 6.57 -22.15 -6.89
N ARG A 6 7.04 -21.02 -7.40
CA ARG A 6 6.28 -20.06 -8.23
C ARG A 6 5.01 -19.46 -7.56
N GLY A 7 5.16 -18.21 -7.11
CA GLY A 7 4.12 -17.15 -7.09
C GLY A 7 4.88 -15.83 -6.90
N THR A 8 5.03 -14.91 -7.85
CA THR A 8 4.05 -14.10 -8.59
C THR A 8 3.06 -13.39 -7.68
N THR A 9 3.36 -12.13 -7.33
CA THR A 9 2.48 -11.00 -7.66
C THR A 9 3.34 -9.73 -7.73
N ARG A 10 3.88 -9.45 -8.93
CA ARG A 10 4.14 -8.08 -9.34
C ARG A 10 2.79 -7.38 -9.33
N SER A 11 2.59 -6.42 -8.45
CA SER A 11 1.38 -5.60 -8.38
C SER A 11 1.25 -4.80 -9.68
N ASP A 12 0.64 -5.40 -10.69
CA ASP A 12 0.34 -4.78 -11.98
C ASP A 12 -0.72 -3.69 -11.72
N PHE A 13 -0.25 -2.47 -11.47
CA PHE A 13 -1.04 -1.23 -11.38
C PHE A 13 -1.84 -0.91 -12.67
N ARG A 14 -1.90 -1.84 -13.64
CA ARG A 14 -2.42 -1.66 -15.00
C ARG A 14 -3.94 -1.75 -15.12
N LEU A 15 -4.67 -2.23 -14.11
CA LEU A 15 -6.08 -2.61 -14.27
C LEU A 15 -7.15 -1.59 -13.87
N TYR A 16 -6.81 -0.37 -13.46
CA TYR A 16 -7.83 0.63 -13.08
C TYR A 16 -8.14 1.67 -14.18
N ARG A 17 -8.45 1.18 -15.39
CA ARG A 17 -8.90 2.03 -16.52
C ARG A 17 -10.30 1.66 -16.99
N ARG A 18 -11.29 1.68 -16.09
CA ARG A 18 -12.71 1.59 -16.49
C ARG A 18 -13.56 2.57 -15.68
N ARG A 19 -13.90 3.68 -16.35
CA ARG A 19 -14.80 4.78 -15.94
C ARG A 19 -14.45 5.49 -14.63
N LEU A 20 -13.41 6.32 -14.68
CA LEU A 20 -13.19 7.34 -13.66
C LEU A 20 -14.04 8.58 -13.99
N THR A 21 -15.01 8.93 -13.16
CA THR A 21 -15.56 10.30 -13.14
C THR A 21 -14.44 11.28 -12.79
N LEU A 22 -14.52 12.56 -13.18
CA LEU A 22 -13.47 13.56 -12.88
C LEU A 22 -13.10 13.62 -11.39
N TYR A 23 -14.08 13.40 -10.50
CA TYR A 23 -13.88 13.27 -9.06
C TYR A 23 -12.93 12.12 -8.72
N THR A 24 -13.18 10.93 -9.25
CA THR A 24 -12.34 9.75 -9.02
C THR A 24 -10.93 9.91 -9.60
N TYR A 25 -10.77 10.58 -10.75
CA TYR A 25 -9.44 10.87 -11.30
C TYR A 25 -8.61 11.77 -10.36
N ARG A 26 -9.21 12.84 -9.85
CA ARG A 26 -8.55 13.74 -8.89
C ARG A 26 -8.14 13.01 -7.61
N THR A 27 -8.99 12.12 -7.10
CA THR A 27 -8.67 11.30 -5.94
C THR A 27 -7.49 10.37 -6.21
N VAL A 28 -7.47 9.69 -7.35
CA VAL A 28 -6.34 8.82 -7.76
C VAL A 28 -5.04 9.61 -7.84
N GLN A 29 -5.05 10.79 -8.46
CA GLN A 29 -3.86 11.64 -8.55
C GLN A 29 -3.34 12.07 -7.17
N LYS A 30 -4.24 12.41 -6.24
CA LYS A 30 -3.84 12.75 -4.85
C LYS A 30 -3.25 11.55 -4.11
N ILE A 31 -3.78 10.35 -4.33
CA ILE A 31 -3.24 9.10 -3.75
C ILE A 31 -1.83 8.84 -4.31
N ILE A 32 -1.65 8.92 -5.64
CA ILE A 32 -0.34 8.76 -6.28
C ILE A 32 0.67 9.77 -5.71
N GLY A 33 0.32 11.05 -5.69
CA GLY A 33 1.20 12.09 -5.13
C GLY A 33 1.45 11.95 -3.62
N ARG A 34 0.62 11.19 -2.89
CA ARG A 34 0.88 10.82 -1.49
C ARG A 34 1.91 9.70 -1.42
N VAL A 35 1.75 8.66 -2.24
CA VAL A 35 2.65 7.51 -2.36
C VAL A 35 4.07 7.95 -2.74
N GLU A 36 4.21 8.83 -3.73
CA GLU A 36 5.50 9.34 -4.20
C GLU A 36 6.29 10.12 -3.12
N LYS A 37 5.61 10.64 -2.10
CA LYS A 37 6.23 11.37 -0.99
C LYS A 37 6.65 10.47 0.17
N ILE A 38 6.19 9.21 0.20
CA ILE A 38 6.51 8.27 1.29
C ILE A 38 8.04 8.08 1.43
N PRO A 39 8.83 7.89 0.35
CA PRO A 39 10.28 7.73 0.46
C PRO A 39 11.03 8.88 1.11
N LEU A 40 10.48 10.10 1.11
CA LEU A 40 11.10 11.26 1.76
C LEU A 40 11.07 11.15 3.29
N TYR A 41 10.03 10.51 3.84
CA TYR A 41 9.81 10.36 5.28
C TYR A 41 9.13 9.01 5.59
N PRO A 42 9.82 7.87 5.38
CA PRO A 42 9.21 6.53 5.41
C PRO A 42 8.57 6.20 6.77
N PHE A 43 9.15 6.69 7.87
CA PHE A 43 8.65 6.42 9.22
C PHE A 43 7.67 7.48 9.75
N LYS A 44 7.27 8.45 8.92
CA LYS A 44 6.27 9.47 9.31
C LYS A 44 4.83 8.93 9.31
N GLY A 45 4.59 7.82 8.59
CA GLY A 45 3.33 7.08 8.69
C GLY A 45 3.12 6.54 10.10
N ARG A 46 1.84 6.36 10.47
CA ARG A 46 1.51 5.71 11.75
C ARG A 46 1.80 4.23 11.63
N MET A 47 2.15 3.57 12.73
CA MET A 47 2.12 2.12 12.78
C MET A 47 0.70 1.64 12.49
N VAL A 48 0.55 0.56 11.73
CA VAL A 48 -0.75 -0.06 11.52
C VAL A 48 -1.16 -0.76 12.82
N PRO A 49 -2.23 -0.31 13.50
CA PRO A 49 -2.59 -0.81 14.82
C PRO A 49 -2.95 -2.30 14.82
N GLU A 50 -3.38 -2.84 13.68
CA GLU A 50 -3.74 -4.25 13.53
C GLU A 50 -2.55 -5.23 13.54
N TYR A 51 -1.32 -4.77 13.29
CA TYR A 51 -0.16 -5.67 13.10
C TYR A 51 0.98 -5.51 14.11
N GLU A 52 0.95 -4.51 14.99
CA GLU A 52 1.99 -4.22 16.01
C GLU A 52 3.43 -4.23 15.46
N ARG A 53 3.60 -3.81 14.20
CA ARG A 53 4.85 -3.90 13.45
C ARG A 53 5.35 -2.53 13.02
N ASP A 54 6.56 -2.16 13.45
CA ASP A 54 7.17 -0.84 13.18
C ASP A 54 7.52 -0.60 11.71
N ASP A 55 7.72 -1.68 10.96
CA ASP A 55 8.00 -1.66 9.53
C ASP A 55 6.74 -1.51 8.69
N ILE A 56 5.57 -1.86 9.22
CA ILE A 56 4.27 -1.71 8.55
C ILE A 56 3.61 -0.39 8.98
N ARG A 57 3.45 0.49 8.00
CA ARG A 57 3.05 1.87 8.21
C ARG A 57 1.82 2.22 7.37
N GLU A 58 1.04 3.17 7.86
CA GLU A 58 -0.08 3.73 7.15
C GLU A 58 -0.04 5.27 7.05
N VAL A 59 -0.52 5.76 5.91
CA VAL A 59 -0.89 7.17 5.74
C VAL A 59 -2.30 7.28 5.20
N PHE A 60 -3.01 8.32 5.64
CA PHE A 60 -4.38 8.55 5.27
C PHE A 60 -4.49 9.52 4.08
N HIS A 61 -5.36 9.17 3.14
CA HIS A 61 -5.98 10.08 2.18
C HIS A 61 -7.49 9.84 2.20
N HIS A 62 -8.17 10.41 3.19
CA HIS A 62 -9.56 10.07 3.50
C HIS A 62 -10.46 10.08 2.24
N PRO A 63 -11.29 9.06 2.02
CA PRO A 63 -11.55 7.92 2.91
C PRO A 63 -10.60 6.72 2.72
N TYR A 64 -9.44 6.87 2.07
CA TYR A 64 -8.49 5.77 1.82
C TYR A 64 -7.35 5.70 2.85
N ARG A 65 -6.94 4.47 3.19
CA ARG A 65 -5.71 4.12 3.89
C ARG A 65 -4.71 3.59 2.86
N ILE A 66 -3.49 4.13 2.86
CA ILE A 66 -2.36 3.63 2.08
C ILE A 66 -1.45 2.92 3.08
N ILE A 67 -1.31 1.61 2.91
CA ILE A 67 -0.52 0.74 3.79
C ILE A 67 0.73 0.32 3.04
N TYR A 68 1.87 0.48 3.68
CA TYR A 68 3.16 0.19 3.10
C TYR A 68 4.11 -0.40 4.12
N MET A 69 5.12 -1.11 3.63
CA MET A 69 6.18 -1.68 4.43
C MET A 69 7.49 -0.99 4.09
N VAL A 70 8.22 -0.60 5.13
CA VAL A 70 9.59 -0.08 5.01
C VAL A 70 10.54 -1.26 5.14
N ARG A 71 11.44 -1.44 4.17
CA ARG A 71 12.52 -2.43 4.26
C ARG A 71 13.87 -1.70 4.31
N PRO A 72 14.35 -1.28 5.49
CA PRO A 72 15.57 -0.50 5.62
C PRO A 72 16.79 -1.20 5.01
N GLU A 73 16.86 -2.52 5.15
CA GLU A 73 17.97 -3.36 4.67
C GLU A 73 18.07 -3.37 3.15
N LEU A 74 16.93 -3.25 2.47
CA LEU A 74 16.84 -3.20 1.01
C LEU A 74 16.74 -1.77 0.46
N THR A 75 16.63 -0.77 1.33
CA THR A 75 16.35 0.63 0.96
C THR A 75 15.10 0.74 0.07
N THR A 76 14.09 -0.10 0.31
CA THR A 76 12.85 -0.14 -0.47
C THR A 76 11.62 0.17 0.38
N ILE A 77 10.57 0.60 -0.31
CA ILE A 77 9.23 0.77 0.23
C ILE A 77 8.27 -0.03 -0.63
N GLU A 78 7.51 -0.91 0.01
CA GLU A 78 6.52 -1.75 -0.65
C GLU A 78 5.13 -1.25 -0.31
N ILE A 79 4.35 -0.88 -1.33
CA ILE A 79 2.93 -0.56 -1.13
C ILE A 79 2.18 -1.88 -1.02
N ILE A 80 1.75 -2.22 0.19
CA ILE A 80 1.02 -3.46 0.47
C ILE A 80 -0.43 -3.33 -0.03
N SER A 81 -1.10 -2.24 0.32
CA SER A 81 -2.50 -2.06 -0.04
C SER A 81 -2.97 -0.61 -0.02
N ILE A 82 -3.99 -0.31 -0.82
CA ILE A 82 -4.73 0.95 -0.80
C ILE A 82 -6.21 0.61 -0.64
N ILE A 83 -6.74 0.80 0.56
CA ILE A 83 -8.10 0.38 0.91
C ILE A 83 -8.96 1.56 1.33
N HIS A 84 -10.27 1.45 1.13
CA HIS A 84 -11.22 2.36 1.75
C HIS A 84 -11.26 2.08 3.26
N SER A 85 -11.28 3.11 4.09
CA SER A 85 -11.16 3.02 5.57
C SER A 85 -12.34 2.29 6.21
N SER A 86 -13.46 2.13 5.49
CA SER A 86 -14.59 1.32 5.94
C SER A 86 -14.42 -0.18 5.70
N ARG A 87 -13.33 -0.61 5.04
CA ARG A 87 -12.99 -2.03 4.87
C ARG A 87 -12.07 -2.45 6.00
N LEU A 88 -12.37 -3.60 6.58
CA LEU A 88 -11.50 -4.25 7.56
C LEU A 88 -10.26 -4.81 6.85
N LEU A 89 -9.12 -4.72 7.52
CA LEU A 89 -7.92 -5.43 7.14
C LEU A 89 -8.01 -6.89 7.60
N PRO A 90 -7.37 -7.84 6.91
CA PRO A 90 -7.23 -9.20 7.42
C PRO A 90 -6.37 -9.19 8.68
N ASP A 91 -6.66 -10.11 9.61
CA ASP A 91 -5.96 -10.23 10.90
C ASP A 91 -4.47 -10.55 10.73
N GLU A 92 -4.10 -11.20 9.62
CA GLU A 92 -2.71 -11.51 9.26
C GLU A 92 -2.35 -10.92 7.89
N MET A 93 -1.14 -10.33 7.79
CA MET A 93 -0.56 -9.98 6.48
C MET A 93 0.06 -11.23 5.87
N THR A 94 -0.65 -11.83 4.92
CA THR A 94 -0.14 -12.93 4.08
C THR A 94 0.58 -12.36 2.85
N ASP A 95 1.79 -12.87 2.59
CA ASP A 95 2.73 -12.49 1.52
C ASP A 95 2.25 -12.92 0.12
#